data_AF-K2FFY0-F1
#
_entry.id   AF-K2FFY0-F1
#
_cell.length_a   1.000
_cell.length_b   1.000
_cell.length_c   1.000
_cell.angle_alpha   90.00
_cell.angle_beta   90.00
_cell.angle_gamma   90.00
#
_symmetry.space_group_name_H-M   'P 1'
#
loop_
_entity.id
_entity.type
_entity.pdbx_description
1 polymer ?
#
loop_
_entity_poly.entity_id
_entity_poly.type
_entity_poly.pdbx_seq_one_letter_code
_entity_poly.pdbx_strand_id
1 'polypeptide(L)'
;MQEPQTNIISGLTSNHPLTEFDEANFLELLEHSLSLNVYEKKRVIDAIPTLSQFQIDELIKVFEDEREEFKKLMWSEAEAIKELVVKSRDWWKQLEDIYLQEAKQSEKAWEDQAKIDDLKSSLGL
;
A
#
# COMPACT_ATOMS: atom_id res chain seq x y z
N MET A 1 7.14 -20.80 -5.77
CA MET A 1 5.80 -20.64 -5.17
C MET A 1 5.74 -19.19 -4.74
N GLN A 2 5.13 -18.31 -5.54
CA GLN A 2 4.95 -16.89 -5.18
C GLN A 2 3.49 -16.71 -4.77
N GLU A 3 3.31 -16.09 -3.60
CA GLU A 3 2.03 -15.99 -2.90
C GLU A 3 1.07 -15.05 -3.66
N PRO A 4 -0.22 -15.40 -3.78
CA PRO A 4 -1.22 -14.58 -4.48
C PRO A 4 -1.61 -13.27 -3.74
N GLN A 5 -0.89 -12.89 -2.68
CA GLN A 5 -1.24 -11.79 -1.76
C GLN A 5 -0.74 -10.42 -2.26
N THR A 6 0.35 -10.38 -3.04
CA THR A 6 1.00 -9.14 -3.53
C THR A 6 0.18 -8.37 -4.59
N ASN A 7 -0.95 -8.91 -5.05
CA ASN A 7 -1.69 -8.38 -6.19
C ASN A 7 -2.61 -7.19 -5.90
N ILE A 8 -3.08 -7.01 -4.66
CA ILE A 8 -4.06 -5.95 -4.35
C ILE A 8 -3.40 -4.58 -4.37
N ILE A 9 -2.26 -4.44 -3.68
CA ILE A 9 -1.52 -3.18 -3.64
C ILE A 9 -0.99 -2.82 -5.03
N SER A 10 -0.45 -3.80 -5.76
CA SER A 10 0.00 -3.60 -7.15
C SER A 10 -1.15 -3.11 -8.05
N GLY A 11 -2.36 -3.66 -7.90
CA GLY A 11 -3.53 -3.20 -8.63
C GLY A 11 -3.95 -1.77 -8.29
N LEU A 12 -3.78 -1.34 -7.03
CA LEU A 12 -4.07 0.03 -6.61
C LEU A 12 -3.06 1.03 -7.20
N THR A 13 -1.79 0.67 -7.22
CA THR A 13 -0.74 1.54 -7.74
C THR A 13 -0.81 1.69 -9.25
N SER A 14 -1.29 0.70 -10.00
CA SER A 14 -1.48 0.81 -11.47
C SER A 14 -2.47 1.92 -11.88
N ASN A 15 -3.24 2.48 -10.96
CA ASN A 15 -4.13 3.60 -11.22
C ASN A 15 -3.44 4.95 -10.98
N HIS A 16 -2.56 5.36 -11.91
CA HIS A 16 -1.85 6.65 -11.86
C HIS A 16 -2.00 7.46 -13.16
N PRO A 17 -3.18 8.04 -13.45
CA PRO A 17 -3.41 8.72 -14.73
C PRO A 17 -2.59 10.00 -14.94
N LEU A 18 -1.94 10.51 -13.88
CA LEU A 18 -1.20 11.78 -13.88
C LEU A 18 0.32 11.61 -13.85
N THR A 19 0.82 10.38 -13.70
CA THR A 19 2.25 10.09 -13.52
C THR A 19 2.67 8.83 -14.26
N GLU A 20 3.97 8.74 -14.56
CA GLU A 20 4.62 7.60 -15.19
C GLU A 20 5.89 7.27 -14.38
N PHE A 21 5.91 6.11 -13.73
CA PHE A 21 7.02 5.64 -12.91
C PHE A 21 7.04 4.11 -12.89
N ASP A 22 8.17 3.51 -12.49
CA ASP A 22 8.25 2.06 -12.31
C ASP A 22 7.53 1.66 -11.02
N GLU A 23 6.32 1.12 -11.15
CA GLU A 23 5.47 0.79 -10.01
C GLU A 23 6.07 -0.34 -9.17
N ALA A 24 6.77 -1.28 -9.81
CA ALA A 24 7.42 -2.38 -9.11
C ALA A 24 8.57 -1.85 -8.25
N ASN A 25 9.41 -0.97 -8.79
CA ASN A 25 10.49 -0.33 -8.04
C ASN A 25 9.93 0.57 -6.93
N PHE A 26 8.91 1.38 -7.22
CA PHE A 26 8.28 2.23 -6.22
C PHE A 26 7.69 1.44 -5.05
N LEU A 27 7.00 0.33 -5.35
CA LEU A 27 6.45 -0.55 -4.34
C LEU A 27 7.54 -1.26 -3.53
N GLU A 28 8.62 -1.71 -4.16
CA GLU A 28 9.77 -2.29 -3.45
C GLU A 28 10.37 -1.25 -2.47
N LEU A 29 10.55 -0.01 -2.92
CA LEU A 29 11.04 1.09 -2.08
C LEU A 29 10.06 1.40 -0.94
N LEU A 30 8.76 1.46 -1.21
CA LEU A 30 7.74 1.73 -0.21
C LEU A 30 7.61 0.59 0.81
N GLU A 31 7.69 -0.67 0.38
CA GLU A 31 7.70 -1.85 1.24
C GLU A 31 8.90 -1.82 2.19
N HIS A 32 10.07 -1.49 1.66
CA HIS A 32 11.32 -1.47 2.42
C HIS A 32 11.60 -0.16 3.18
N SER A 33 10.82 0.91 2.95
CA SER A 33 10.92 2.12 3.76
C SER A 33 10.69 1.79 5.24
N LEU A 34 11.61 2.25 6.08
CA LEU A 34 11.63 2.03 7.53
C LEU A 34 11.09 3.26 8.27
N SER A 35 11.01 4.39 7.59
CA SER A 35 10.52 5.67 8.11
C SER A 35 9.00 5.75 8.12
N LEU A 36 8.31 4.96 7.30
CA LEU A 36 6.86 5.00 7.17
C LEU A 36 6.17 3.89 7.96
N ASN A 37 5.13 4.28 8.71
CA ASN A 37 4.21 3.35 9.36
C ASN A 37 3.11 2.84 8.41
N VAL A 38 2.29 1.89 8.88
CA VAL A 38 1.16 1.30 8.11
C VAL A 38 0.25 2.39 7.51
N TYR A 39 -0.16 3.39 8.29
CA TYR A 39 -1.09 4.43 7.83
C TYR A 39 -0.44 5.37 6.82
N GLU A 40 0.84 5.67 6.97
CA GLU A 40 1.58 6.51 6.04
C GLU A 40 1.76 5.80 4.70
N LYS A 41 2.12 4.52 4.71
CA LYS A 41 2.17 3.69 3.49
C LYS A 41 0.81 3.64 2.79
N LYS A 42 -0.28 3.48 3.57
CA LYS A 42 -1.66 3.54 3.04
C LYS A 42 -1.94 4.89 2.38
N ARG A 43 -1.61 6.00 3.05
CA ARG A 43 -1.82 7.35 2.51
C ARG A 43 -1.00 7.61 1.26
N VAL A 44 0.21 7.07 1.15
CA VAL A 44 1.01 7.17 -0.08
C VAL A 44 0.30 6.46 -1.22
N ILE A 45 -0.09 5.19 -1.02
CA ILE A 45 -0.80 4.39 -2.03
C ILE A 45 -2.10 5.06 -2.47
N ASP A 46 -2.92 5.52 -1.51
CA ASP A 46 -4.19 6.20 -1.79
C ASP A 46 -3.98 7.56 -2.48
N ALA A 47 -2.84 8.22 -2.25
CA ALA A 47 -2.52 9.51 -2.86
C ALA A 47 -1.96 9.39 -4.27
N ILE A 48 -1.32 8.27 -4.66
CA ILE A 48 -0.73 8.04 -6.00
C ILE A 48 -1.57 8.60 -7.16
N PRO A 49 -2.87 8.29 -7.31
CA PRO A 49 -3.69 8.81 -8.42
C PRO A 49 -3.83 10.34 -8.45
N THR A 50 -3.59 11.01 -7.31
CA THR A 50 -3.69 12.46 -7.14
C THR A 50 -2.33 13.16 -7.09
N LEU A 51 -1.24 12.41 -6.98
CA LEU A 51 0.10 12.97 -6.95
C LEU A 51 0.52 13.40 -8.35
N SER A 52 1.31 14.45 -8.41
CA SER A 52 2.00 14.89 -9.63
C SER A 52 3.31 14.13 -9.83
N GLN A 53 3.82 14.13 -11.07
CA GLN A 53 5.09 13.44 -11.40
C GLN A 53 6.22 13.86 -10.46
N PHE A 54 6.36 15.17 -10.25
CA PHE A 54 7.37 15.73 -9.35
C PHE A 54 7.26 15.19 -7.92
N GLN A 55 6.05 14.97 -7.40
CA GLN A 55 5.86 14.43 -6.06
C GLN A 55 6.23 12.95 -5.98
N ILE A 56 5.94 12.17 -7.03
CA ILE A 56 6.36 10.78 -7.12
C ILE A 56 7.89 10.70 -7.22
N ASP A 57 8.51 11.51 -8.08
CA ASP A 57 9.97 11.54 -8.26
C ASP A 57 10.68 11.90 -6.94
N GLU A 58 10.17 12.89 -6.21
CA GLU A 58 10.71 13.27 -4.90
C GLU A 58 10.52 12.16 -3.87
N LEU A 59 9.38 11.45 -3.87
CA LEU A 59 9.18 10.29 -2.99
C LEU A 59 10.17 9.16 -3.28
N ILE A 60 10.35 8.81 -4.56
CA ILE A 60 11.33 7.80 -4.98
C ILE A 60 12.71 8.19 -4.48
N LYS A 61 13.12 9.43 -4.73
CA LYS A 61 14.41 9.96 -4.30
C LYS A 61 14.60 9.92 -2.79
N VAL A 62 13.57 10.31 -2.02
CA VAL A 62 13.61 10.22 -0.56
C VAL A 62 13.78 8.77 -0.09
N PHE A 63 13.12 7.80 -0.71
CA PHE A 63 13.28 6.39 -0.36
C PHE A 63 14.65 5.83 -0.77
N GLU A 64 15.21 6.27 -1.90
CA GLU A 64 16.57 5.90 -2.31
C GLU A 64 17.62 6.47 -1.33
N ASP A 65 17.49 7.74 -0.96
CA ASP A 65 18.35 8.40 0.02
C ASP A 65 18.24 7.71 1.39
N GLU A 66 17.01 7.41 1.83
CA GLU A 66 16.73 6.65 3.04
C GLU A 66 17.46 5.31 3.02
N ARG A 67 17.35 4.55 1.93
CA ARG A 67 18.02 3.25 1.77
C ARG A 67 19.54 3.37 1.92
N GLU A 68 20.16 4.41 1.37
CA GLU A 68 21.59 4.65 1.53
C GLU A 68 21.98 5.00 2.97
N GLU A 69 21.19 5.84 3.64
CA GLU A 69 21.42 6.20 5.05
C GLU A 69 21.28 4.99 5.97
N PHE A 70 20.22 4.19 5.80
CA PHE A 70 20.06 2.95 6.57
C PHE A 70 21.15 1.93 6.26
N LYS A 71 21.64 1.87 5.01
CA LYS A 71 22.79 1.03 4.68
C LYS A 71 24.03 1.47 5.45
N LYS A 72 24.31 2.77 5.56
CA LYS A 72 25.42 3.32 6.39
C LYS A 72 25.24 2.96 7.87
N LEU A 73 24.02 3.09 8.38
CA LEU A 73 23.67 2.74 9.76
C LEU A 73 23.75 1.23 10.00
N MET A 74 23.52 0.36 9.00
CA MET A 74 23.63 -1.11 9.16
C MET A 74 25.01 -1.56 9.62
N TRP A 75 26.07 -0.84 9.30
CA TRP A 75 27.41 -1.17 9.81
C TRP A 75 27.59 -0.86 11.29
N SER A 76 26.81 0.06 11.87
CA SER A 76 26.92 0.50 13.26
C SER A 76 25.79 -0.03 14.16
N GLU A 77 24.58 -0.19 13.62
CA GLU A 77 23.33 -0.48 14.33
C GLU A 77 22.56 -1.61 13.64
N ALA A 78 23.28 -2.64 13.19
CA ALA A 78 22.73 -3.79 12.46
C ALA A 78 21.51 -4.43 13.15
N GLU A 79 21.56 -4.54 14.48
CA GLU A 79 20.52 -5.22 15.26
C GLU A 79 19.22 -4.41 15.33
N ALA A 80 19.33 -3.09 15.55
CA ALA A 80 18.17 -2.19 15.54
C ALA A 80 17.51 -2.13 14.15
N ILE A 81 18.32 -2.09 13.08
CA ILE A 81 17.79 -2.07 11.71
C ILE A 81 17.13 -3.39 11.37
N LYS A 82 17.68 -4.52 11.81
CA LYS A 82 17.06 -5.83 11.60
C LYS A 82 15.67 -5.90 12.25
N GLU A 83 15.51 -5.36 13.46
CA GLU A 83 14.18 -5.26 14.09
C GLU A 83 13.23 -4.34 13.32
N LEU A 84 13.72 -3.19 12.83
CA LEU A 84 12.92 -2.27 12.01
C LEU A 84 12.46 -2.91 10.70
N VAL A 85 13.33 -3.67 10.03
CA VAL A 85 12.98 -4.39 8.79
C VAL A 85 11.90 -5.45 9.07
N VAL A 86 12.02 -6.18 10.18
CA VAL A 86 10.98 -7.15 10.57
C VAL A 86 9.65 -6.45 10.83
N LYS A 87 9.66 -5.34 11.58
CA LYS A 87 8.46 -4.53 11.84
C LYS A 87 7.86 -3.96 10.56
N SER A 88 8.68 -3.42 9.66
CA SER A 88 8.22 -2.85 8.39
C SER A 88 7.55 -3.91 7.51
N ARG A 89 8.07 -5.14 7.49
CA ARG A 89 7.44 -6.27 6.81
C ARG A 89 6.11 -6.68 7.45
N ASP A 90 6.02 -6.69 8.78
CA ASP A 90 4.76 -6.96 9.49
C ASP A 90 3.73 -5.85 9.25
N TRP A 91 4.17 -4.60 9.15
CA TRP A 91 3.34 -3.46 8.77
C TRP A 91 2.81 -3.59 7.34
N TRP A 92 3.63 -4.06 6.41
CA TRP A 92 3.20 -4.32 5.03
C TRP A 92 2.10 -5.38 4.97
N LYS A 93 2.27 -6.48 5.71
CA LYS A 93 1.23 -7.52 5.82
C LYS A 93 -0.06 -7.01 6.44
N GLN A 94 0.04 -6.15 7.46
CA GLN A 94 -1.14 -5.51 8.05
C GLN A 94 -1.85 -4.60 7.05
N LEU A 95 -1.10 -3.86 6.24
CA LEU A 95 -1.64 -3.01 5.19
C LEU A 95 -2.40 -3.84 4.15
N GLU A 96 -1.83 -4.96 3.70
CA GLU A 96 -2.53 -5.91 2.81
C GLU A 96 -3.81 -6.43 3.44
N ASP A 97 -3.80 -6.81 4.72
CA ASP A 97 -5.00 -7.27 5.43
C ASP A 97 -6.07 -6.18 5.50
N ILE A 98 -5.69 -4.92 5.76
CA ILE A 98 -6.60 -3.77 5.76
C ILE A 98 -7.28 -3.61 4.40
N TYR A 99 -6.51 -3.61 3.30
CA TYR A 99 -7.09 -3.47 1.96
C TYR A 99 -7.95 -4.68 1.58
N LEU A 100 -7.55 -5.90 1.97
CA LEU A 100 -8.34 -7.10 1.76
C LEU A 100 -9.66 -7.07 2.55
N GLN A 101 -9.62 -6.58 3.80
CA GLN A 101 -10.80 -6.37 4.63
C GLN A 101 -11.72 -5.33 4.00
N GLU A 102 -11.20 -4.17 3.59
CA GLU A 102 -11.97 -3.10 2.92
C GLU A 102 -12.61 -3.60 1.61
N ALA A 103 -11.88 -4.36 0.79
CA ALA A 103 -12.42 -4.96 -0.43
C ALA A 103 -13.57 -5.93 -0.12
N LYS A 104 -13.38 -6.84 0.84
CA LYS A 104 -14.44 -7.78 1.29
C LYS A 104 -15.63 -7.07 1.92
N GLN A 105 -15.41 -5.98 2.65
CA GLN A 105 -16.47 -5.19 3.28
C GLN A 105 -17.26 -4.43 2.21
N SER A 106 -16.59 -3.89 1.20
CA SER A 106 -17.22 -3.22 0.06
C SER A 106 -18.07 -4.19 -0.76
N GLU A 107 -17.56 -5.40 -1.05
CA GLU A 107 -18.35 -6.46 -1.71
C GLU A 107 -19.58 -6.87 -0.88
N LYS A 108 -19.41 -7.11 0.43
CA LYS A 108 -20.54 -7.46 1.31
C LYS A 108 -21.55 -6.33 1.43
N ALA A 109 -21.11 -5.09 1.55
CA ALA A 109 -21.99 -3.93 1.60
C ALA A 109 -22.77 -3.77 0.30
N TRP A 110 -22.15 -4.04 -0.85
CA TRP A 110 -22.81 -4.05 -2.15
C TRP A 110 -23.84 -5.19 -2.26
N GLU A 111 -23.49 -6.40 -1.84
CA GLU A 111 -24.43 -7.55 -1.82
C GLU A 111 -25.61 -7.34 -0.87
N ASP A 112 -25.37 -6.80 0.32
CA ASP A 112 -26.42 -6.55 1.31
C ASP A 112 -27.34 -5.41 0.84
N GLN A 113 -26.78 -4.36 0.22
CA GLN A 113 -27.58 -3.29 -0.39
C GLN A 113 -28.41 -3.80 -1.56
N ALA A 114 -27.85 -4.64 -2.44
CA ALA A 114 -28.57 -5.25 -3.55
C ALA A 114 -29.71 -6.17 -3.07
N LYS A 115 -29.50 -6.95 -2.00
CA LYS A 115 -30.55 -7.77 -1.39
C LYS A 115 -31.65 -6.93 -0.75
N ILE A 116 -31.29 -5.81 -0.10
CA ILE A 116 -32.27 -4.88 0.50
C ILE A 116 -33.12 -4.20 -0.58
N ASP A 117 -32.52 -3.82 -1.70
CA ASP A 117 -33.25 -3.17 -2.81
C ASP A 117 -34.16 -4.16 -3.56
N ASP A 118 -33.72 -5.40 -3.72
CA ASP A 118 -34.53 -6.50 -4.27
C ASP A 118 -35.72 -6.83 -3.34
N LEU A 119 -35.50 -6.87 -2.02
CA LEU A 119 -36.58 -7.05 -1.03
C LEU A 119 -37.57 -5.87 -1.03
N LYS A 120 -37.10 -4.62 -1.15
CA LYS A 120 -37.99 -3.44 -1.29
C LYS A 120 -38.83 -3.51 -2.55
N SER A 121 -38.22 -3.89 -3.67
CA SER A 121 -38.90 -4.07 -4.96
C SER A 121 -39.94 -5.19 -4.90
N SER A 122 -39.64 -6.30 -4.20
CA SER A 122 -40.56 -7.44 -4.02
C SER A 122 -41.75 -7.11 -3.11
N LEU A 123 -41.57 -6.20 -2.14
CA LEU A 123 -42.62 -5.76 -1.22
C LEU A 123 -43.50 -4.61 -1.76
N GLY A 124 -43.17 -4.06 -2.93
CA GLY A 124 -44.01 -3.09 -3.64
C GLY A 124 -44.11 -1.70 -3.01
N LEU A 125 -43.03 -1.21 -2.40
CA LEU A 125 -42.85 0.19 -1.96
C LEU A 125 -42.12 1.03 -3.00
#